data_AF-A0A517NJC0-F1
#
_entry.id   AF-A0A517NJC0-F1
#
_cell.length_a   1.000
_cell.length_b   1.000
_cell.length_c   1.000
_cell.angle_alpha   90.00
_cell.angle_beta   90.00
_cell.angle_gamma   90.00
#
_symmetry.space_group_name_H-M   'P 1'
#
loop_
_entity.id
_entity.type
_entity.pdbx_description
1 polymer ?
#
loop_
_entity_poly.entity_id
_entity_poly.type
_entity_poly.pdbx_seq_one_letter_code
_entity_poly.pdbx_strand_id
1 'polypeptide(L)'
;MIQTKLWIRRVVLLVLPALLAVATVDAAQTGTLRAANREGAVDGAMIVKTGQNQHLHERLCQLNPNWSGKDLSPTVIGNVGDRGDEVSLIQTHFAYVIQRLKVADVRDQSSVQREQRSLNIQRLQDYMTDGVFPQNIFTSGRRPVFIDPWGTHCAVGHLIASSGHRELAKLINQQHRLDVLHDIQTDGLSEWQMASGLSMDELALIQPHYAFRKFSQTIQYPLEIESLILGDSTAVTEALKSGKLRVDSRCGGKTLLHFAAAAGDLDLVKSLVAQGADLEAVSTLGCDEDEVAKGGNHSNFEVRWDAPTLVTKGRYSHKSGSVYETTTGAFVADVLQDLYGGMEGKSALAYATATPRASRHRFAIYNDHRVGGGLWGSENRPLDSLKQSRSEVAQWLQEQESK
;
A
#
# COMPACT_ATOMS: atom_id res chain seq x y z
N MET A 1 -33.01 -8.40 -48.36
CA MET A 1 -32.69 -8.89 -49.71
C MET A 1 -31.24 -8.51 -50.01
N ILE A 2 -30.38 -9.53 -50.21
CA ILE A 2 -29.18 -9.57 -51.09
C ILE A 2 -28.00 -8.66 -50.65
N GLN A 3 -26.98 -9.20 -49.96
CA GLN A 3 -25.67 -9.68 -50.49
C GLN A 3 -24.77 -8.53 -51.03
N THR A 4 -23.45 -8.42 -50.84
CA THR A 4 -22.31 -9.38 -50.98
C THR A 4 -21.02 -8.59 -50.63
N LYS A 5 -20.10 -9.07 -49.77
CA LYS A 5 -18.87 -9.87 -50.04
C LYS A 5 -17.61 -9.16 -50.60
N LEU A 6 -16.49 -9.35 -49.87
CA LEU A 6 -15.09 -9.66 -50.32
C LEU A 6 -14.25 -8.45 -50.87
N TRP A 7 -12.92 -8.27 -50.69
CA TRP A 7 -11.79 -9.19 -50.49
C TRP A 7 -10.48 -8.58 -49.94
N ILE A 8 -9.64 -9.51 -49.44
CA ILE A 8 -8.28 -9.45 -48.88
C ILE A 8 -7.20 -9.32 -49.98
N ARG A 9 -6.02 -8.78 -49.66
CA ARG A 9 -4.74 -9.29 -50.21
C ARG A 9 -3.57 -9.15 -49.22
N ARG A 10 -3.19 -10.29 -48.64
CA ARG A 10 -1.84 -10.61 -48.13
C ARG A 10 -1.00 -11.11 -49.32
N VAL A 11 0.30 -10.81 -49.33
CA VAL A 11 1.29 -11.47 -50.20
C VAL A 11 2.16 -12.39 -49.35
N VAL A 12 2.35 -13.59 -49.89
CA VAL A 12 3.05 -14.78 -49.39
C VAL A 12 4.26 -15.00 -50.32
N LEU A 13 5.37 -15.55 -49.82
CA LEU A 13 6.07 -16.77 -50.30
C LEU A 13 7.47 -16.87 -49.64
N LEU A 14 7.75 -17.88 -48.79
CA LEU A 14 8.21 -19.28 -49.05
C LEU A 14 9.69 -19.34 -49.50
N VAL A 15 10.60 -20.27 -49.13
CA VAL A 15 10.70 -21.39 -48.17
C VAL A 15 12.19 -21.84 -48.16
N LEU A 16 12.63 -22.46 -47.05
CA LEU A 16 13.80 -23.35 -46.79
C LEU A 16 14.26 -24.27 -47.97
N PRO A 17 15.48 -24.91 -47.99
CA PRO A 17 16.03 -25.70 -46.87
C PRO A 17 17.58 -25.92 -46.72
N ALA A 18 17.94 -26.34 -45.49
CA ALA A 18 18.84 -27.45 -45.06
C ALA A 18 20.36 -27.57 -45.39
N LEU A 19 21.11 -27.76 -44.29
CA LEU A 19 22.19 -28.74 -43.98
C LEU A 19 23.67 -28.52 -44.40
N LEU A 20 24.50 -28.43 -43.34
CA LEU A 20 25.83 -29.04 -43.09
C LEU A 20 26.89 -29.11 -44.21
N ALA A 21 28.07 -28.50 -43.96
CA ALA A 21 29.33 -29.26 -43.85
C ALA A 21 30.50 -28.36 -43.40
N VAL A 22 31.28 -28.92 -42.47
CA VAL A 22 32.57 -28.46 -41.95
C VAL A 22 33.64 -28.65 -43.01
N ALA A 23 34.54 -27.67 -43.19
CA ALA A 23 35.92 -27.92 -43.59
C ALA A 23 36.83 -26.80 -43.06
N THR A 24 37.86 -27.25 -42.37
CA THR A 24 38.87 -26.55 -41.58
C THR A 24 40.13 -26.21 -42.39
N VAL A 25 41.05 -25.45 -41.76
CA VAL A 25 42.52 -25.36 -41.99
C VAL A 25 42.91 -24.33 -43.09
N ASP A 26 43.91 -23.45 -42.96
CA ASP A 26 45.01 -23.15 -42.02
C ASP A 26 45.29 -21.62 -42.14
N ALA A 27 45.70 -20.88 -41.09
CA ALA A 27 47.10 -20.57 -40.70
C ALA A 27 48.01 -20.14 -41.89
N ALA A 28 48.81 -19.07 -41.86
CA ALA A 28 49.42 -18.32 -40.78
C ALA A 28 50.00 -16.98 -41.32
N GLN A 29 50.06 -15.99 -40.42
CA GLN A 29 51.17 -15.02 -40.19
C GLN A 29 51.80 -14.30 -41.40
N THR A 30 51.86 -12.97 -41.45
CA THR A 30 52.77 -12.14 -40.62
C THR A 30 52.60 -10.65 -40.98
N GLY A 31 52.83 -9.74 -40.02
CA GLY A 31 53.46 -8.45 -40.32
C GLY A 31 52.82 -7.16 -39.80
N THR A 32 53.00 -6.89 -38.50
CA THR A 32 53.48 -5.63 -37.87
C THR A 32 53.07 -4.22 -38.36
N LEU A 33 52.52 -3.46 -37.38
CA LEU A 33 52.60 -1.99 -37.11
C LEU A 33 51.73 -1.09 -38.00
N ARG A 34 50.84 -0.19 -37.50
CA ARG A 34 51.01 0.79 -36.42
C ARG A 34 49.64 1.50 -36.12
N ALA A 35 49.33 1.66 -34.83
CA ALA A 35 48.60 2.76 -34.13
C ALA A 35 47.16 3.21 -34.49
N ALA A 36 46.41 3.43 -33.39
CA ALA A 36 45.35 4.43 -33.15
C ALA A 36 43.90 4.13 -33.61
N ASN A 37 43.06 3.65 -32.69
CA ASN A 37 42.09 4.50 -31.98
C ASN A 37 41.24 3.65 -31.02
N ARG A 38 41.33 3.95 -29.73
CA ARG A 38 40.53 3.37 -28.65
C ARG A 38 39.89 4.52 -27.87
N GLU A 39 39.01 5.26 -28.55
CA GLU A 39 38.19 6.31 -27.97
C GLU A 39 36.77 6.11 -28.51
N GLY A 40 35.79 5.92 -27.62
CA GLY A 40 34.38 5.81 -28.02
C GLY A 40 33.48 4.95 -27.11
N ALA A 41 34.03 4.08 -26.26
CA ALA A 41 33.22 3.22 -25.38
C ALA A 41 33.03 3.75 -23.95
N VAL A 42 33.85 4.73 -23.52
CA VAL A 42 33.84 5.26 -22.14
C VAL A 42 32.79 6.36 -21.96
N ASP A 43 32.53 7.16 -22.99
CA ASP A 43 31.60 8.29 -22.92
C ASP A 43 30.13 7.87 -22.78
N GLY A 44 29.68 6.84 -23.49
CA GLY A 44 28.27 6.43 -23.45
C GLY A 44 27.81 5.93 -22.08
N ALA A 45 28.62 5.12 -21.40
CA ALA A 45 28.28 4.58 -20.07
C ALA A 45 28.41 5.63 -18.96
N MET A 46 29.36 6.57 -19.09
CA MET A 46 29.57 7.64 -18.12
C MET A 46 28.49 8.72 -18.23
N ILE A 47 28.08 9.09 -19.45
CA ILE A 47 26.98 10.03 -19.71
C ILE A 47 25.64 9.48 -19.20
N VAL A 48 25.36 8.19 -19.44
CA VAL A 48 24.13 7.53 -18.94
C VAL A 48 24.11 7.47 -17.41
N LYS A 49 25.23 7.12 -16.76
CA LYS A 49 25.32 7.13 -15.28
C LYS A 49 25.19 8.53 -14.68
N THR A 50 25.75 9.54 -15.35
CA THR A 50 25.69 10.94 -14.91
C THR A 50 24.25 11.48 -15.01
N GLY A 51 23.54 11.19 -16.11
CA GLY A 51 22.13 11.55 -16.28
C GLY A 51 21.20 10.84 -15.30
N GLN A 52 21.44 9.56 -14.99
CA GLN A 52 20.65 8.83 -13.99
C GLN A 52 20.84 9.38 -12.56
N ASN A 53 22.07 9.75 -12.19
CA ASN A 53 22.36 10.36 -10.90
C ASN A 53 21.73 11.75 -10.75
N GLN A 54 21.72 12.55 -11.82
CA GLN A 54 21.08 13.87 -11.81
C GLN A 54 19.56 13.73 -11.61
N HIS A 55 18.90 12.84 -12.34
CA HIS A 55 17.47 12.58 -12.19
C HIS A 55 17.12 12.04 -10.79
N LEU A 56 17.96 11.18 -10.20
CA LEU A 56 17.78 10.72 -8.83
C LEU A 56 17.91 11.86 -7.81
N HIS A 57 18.93 12.72 -7.97
CA HIS A 57 19.14 13.88 -7.11
C HIS A 57 17.94 14.84 -7.13
N GLU A 58 17.39 15.12 -8.31
CA GLU A 58 16.18 15.93 -8.47
C GLU A 58 14.99 15.32 -7.71
N ARG A 59 14.78 14.00 -7.82
CA ARG A 59 13.72 13.31 -7.09
C ARG A 59 13.93 13.31 -5.58
N LEU A 60 15.17 13.19 -5.11
CA LEU A 60 15.50 13.31 -3.70
C LEU A 60 15.27 14.74 -3.17
N CYS A 61 15.58 15.76 -3.96
CA CYS A 61 15.26 17.16 -3.63
C CYS A 61 13.75 17.40 -3.56
N GLN A 62 12.96 16.78 -4.44
CA GLN A 62 11.49 16.84 -4.34
C GLN A 62 10.97 16.14 -3.09
N LEU A 63 11.55 14.98 -2.72
CA LEU A 63 11.17 14.24 -1.51
C LEU A 63 11.59 14.99 -0.24
N ASN A 64 12.77 15.59 -0.21
CA ASN A 64 13.26 16.38 0.90
C ASN A 64 14.13 17.55 0.36
N PRO A 65 13.64 18.80 0.45
CA PRO A 65 14.38 19.97 -0.06
C PRO A 65 15.78 20.16 0.53
N ASN A 66 16.07 19.56 1.69
CA ASN A 66 17.40 19.60 2.32
C ASN A 66 18.48 18.84 1.53
N TRP A 67 18.14 18.15 0.43
CA TRP A 67 19.14 17.63 -0.52
C TRP A 67 19.73 18.69 -1.45
N SER A 68 19.13 19.88 -1.53
CA SER A 68 19.64 20.97 -2.37
C SER A 68 21.09 21.30 -2.01
N GLY A 69 21.96 21.33 -3.03
CA GLY A 69 23.40 21.60 -2.86
C GLY A 69 24.21 20.49 -2.16
N LYS A 70 23.63 19.30 -1.96
CA LYS A 70 24.35 18.14 -1.38
C LYS A 70 24.62 17.08 -2.45
N ASP A 71 25.87 16.64 -2.52
CA ASP A 71 26.27 15.56 -3.44
C ASP A 71 25.79 14.18 -2.97
N LEU A 72 25.40 13.35 -3.94
CA LEU A 72 25.11 11.94 -3.72
C LEU A 72 26.42 11.15 -3.71
N SER A 73 26.61 10.33 -2.69
CA SER A 73 27.80 9.49 -2.63
C SER A 73 27.76 8.41 -3.72
N PRO A 74 28.86 8.19 -4.46
CA PRO A 74 28.90 7.18 -5.52
C PRO A 74 28.86 5.74 -5.01
N THR A 75 29.03 5.51 -3.70
CA THR A 75 29.07 4.16 -3.11
C THR A 75 27.68 3.59 -2.78
N VAL A 76 26.63 4.41 -2.79
CA VAL A 76 25.25 3.94 -2.60
C VAL A 76 24.64 3.67 -3.96
N ILE A 77 24.29 2.41 -4.21
CA ILE A 77 23.55 2.01 -5.42
C ILE A 77 22.06 2.14 -5.10
N GLY A 78 21.46 3.25 -5.55
CA GLY A 78 20.02 3.40 -5.50
C GLY A 78 19.35 2.42 -6.47
N ASN A 79 18.66 1.40 -5.96
CA ASN A 79 17.78 0.55 -6.76
C ASN A 79 16.44 1.25 -6.98
N VAL A 80 16.45 2.39 -7.67
CA VAL A 80 15.23 2.98 -8.17
C VAL A 80 15.03 2.42 -9.56
N GLY A 81 14.26 1.32 -9.66
CA GLY A 81 13.83 0.81 -10.96
C GLY A 81 13.13 1.91 -11.76
N ASP A 82 13.08 1.74 -13.08
CA ASP A 82 12.48 2.69 -14.05
C ASP A 82 10.98 2.98 -13.80
N ARG A 83 10.36 2.27 -12.84
CA ARG A 83 8.99 2.46 -12.37
C ARG A 83 8.97 3.13 -11.00
N GLY A 84 8.32 4.28 -10.93
CA GLY A 84 8.17 5.12 -9.74
C GLY A 84 7.43 4.47 -8.58
N ASP A 85 8.10 3.61 -7.83
CA ASP A 85 7.69 3.18 -6.50
C ASP A 85 8.14 4.21 -5.45
N GLU A 86 7.17 4.84 -4.78
CA GLU A 86 7.38 5.86 -3.74
C GLU A 86 8.13 5.27 -2.54
N VAL A 87 7.88 3.99 -2.20
CA VAL A 87 8.56 3.30 -1.10
C VAL A 87 10.04 3.14 -1.43
N SER A 88 10.37 2.64 -2.61
CA SER A 88 11.76 2.51 -3.08
C SER A 88 12.51 3.85 -3.11
N LEU A 89 11.84 4.96 -3.46
CA LEU A 89 12.45 6.30 -3.41
C LEU A 89 12.75 6.72 -1.97
N ILE A 90 11.83 6.51 -1.04
CA ILE A 90 12.03 6.83 0.38
C ILE A 90 13.11 5.93 1.00
N GLN A 91 13.17 4.65 0.62
CA GLN A 91 14.25 3.76 1.06
C GLN A 91 15.61 4.21 0.52
N THR A 92 15.68 4.59 -0.76
CA THR A 92 16.89 5.15 -1.37
C THR A 92 17.32 6.42 -0.65
N HIS A 93 16.37 7.30 -0.33
CA HIS A 93 16.60 8.49 0.48
C HIS A 93 17.26 8.14 1.82
N PHE A 94 16.68 7.22 2.59
CA PHE A 94 17.24 6.81 3.87
C PHE A 94 18.61 6.15 3.75
N ALA A 95 18.87 5.38 2.69
CA ALA A 95 20.20 4.81 2.45
C ALA A 95 21.28 5.90 2.34
N TYR A 96 21.01 6.97 1.59
CA TYR A 96 21.92 8.12 1.52
C TYR A 96 22.02 8.90 2.83
N VAL A 97 20.91 9.09 3.55
CA VAL A 97 20.91 9.75 4.86
C VAL A 97 21.77 8.96 5.86
N ILE A 98 21.52 7.65 6.01
CA ILE A 98 22.25 6.76 6.93
C ILE A 98 23.75 6.78 6.63
N GLN A 99 24.15 6.75 5.36
CA GLN A 99 25.55 6.83 5.00
C GLN A 99 26.17 8.15 5.48
N ARG A 100 25.51 9.29 5.24
CA ARG A 100 25.99 10.60 5.70
C ARG A 100 26.09 10.66 7.22
N LEU A 101 25.11 10.10 7.93
CA LEU A 101 25.14 10.04 9.40
C LEU A 101 26.32 9.22 9.93
N LYS A 102 26.67 8.11 9.26
CA LYS A 102 27.79 7.23 9.65
C LYS A 102 29.17 7.86 9.47
N VAL A 103 29.32 8.79 8.52
CA VAL A 103 30.62 9.45 8.22
C VAL A 103 30.71 10.89 8.75
N ALA A 104 29.67 11.38 9.42
CA ALA A 104 29.66 12.72 9.99
C ALA A 104 30.73 12.89 11.07
N ASP A 105 31.32 14.08 11.16
CA ASP A 105 32.23 14.43 12.23
C ASP A 105 31.45 14.63 13.54
N VAL A 106 31.78 13.82 14.55
CA VAL A 106 31.11 13.80 15.85
C VAL A 106 32.08 13.98 17.01
N ARG A 107 33.27 14.56 16.75
CA ARG A 107 34.32 14.75 17.76
C ARG A 107 33.85 15.59 18.95
N ASP A 108 32.94 16.52 18.72
CA ASP A 108 32.39 17.40 19.76
C ASP A 108 31.26 16.75 20.58
N GLN A 109 30.86 15.51 20.26
CA GLN A 109 29.80 14.79 20.98
C GLN A 109 30.34 13.99 22.17
N SER A 110 29.57 13.99 23.27
CA SER A 110 29.83 13.12 24.43
C SER A 110 29.76 11.63 24.07
N SER A 111 30.27 10.75 24.94
CA SER A 111 30.16 9.29 24.74
C SER A 111 28.70 8.83 24.68
N VAL A 112 27.83 9.38 25.55
CA VAL A 112 26.40 9.07 25.58
C VAL A 112 25.71 9.52 24.29
N GLN A 113 26.02 10.70 23.77
CA GLN A 113 25.46 11.17 22.50
C GLN A 113 25.91 10.29 21.32
N ARG A 114 27.17 9.86 21.30
CA ARG A 114 27.66 8.94 20.26
C ARG A 114 26.96 7.58 20.32
N GLU A 115 26.70 7.06 21.51
CA GLU A 115 25.93 5.83 21.69
C GLU A 115 24.48 6.00 21.21
N GLN A 116 23.78 7.06 21.63
CA GLN A 116 22.42 7.34 21.17
C GLN A 116 22.34 7.57 19.66
N ARG A 117 23.35 8.22 19.08
CA ARG A 117 23.48 8.37 17.63
C ARG A 117 23.55 7.03 16.93
N SER A 118 24.41 6.12 17.39
CA SER A 118 24.52 4.76 16.83
C SER A 118 23.20 3.99 16.92
N LEU A 119 22.49 4.08 18.06
CA LEU A 119 21.18 3.46 18.24
C LEU A 119 20.12 4.05 17.31
N ASN A 120 20.09 5.37 17.13
CA ASN A 120 19.15 6.03 16.23
C ASN A 120 19.44 5.74 14.75
N ILE A 121 20.71 5.62 14.36
CA ILE A 121 21.08 5.16 13.02
C ILE A 121 20.59 3.73 12.78
N GLN A 122 20.72 2.83 13.77
CA GLN A 122 20.19 1.47 13.66
C GLN A 122 18.66 1.45 13.54
N ARG A 123 17.94 2.18 14.40
CA ARG A 123 16.48 2.32 14.32
C ARG A 123 16.02 2.86 12.95
N LEU A 124 16.74 3.83 12.40
CA LEU A 124 16.45 4.38 11.07
C LEU A 124 16.71 3.33 9.96
N GLN A 125 17.74 2.51 10.11
CA GLN A 125 18.04 1.43 9.18
C GLN A 125 16.96 0.34 9.22
N ASP A 126 16.48 -0.04 10.41
CA ASP A 126 15.36 -0.98 10.57
C ASP A 126 14.07 -0.40 9.97
N TYR A 127 13.74 0.87 10.27
CA TYR A 127 12.58 1.58 9.72
C TYR A 127 12.61 1.66 8.18
N MET A 128 13.79 1.91 7.60
CA MET A 128 14.00 1.89 6.14
C MET A 128 13.72 0.50 5.57
N THR A 129 14.27 -0.56 6.17
CA THR A 129 14.10 -1.94 5.71
C THR A 129 12.64 -2.41 5.83
N ASP A 130 11.92 -1.98 6.86
CA ASP A 130 10.51 -2.31 7.04
C ASP A 130 9.63 -1.72 5.92
N GLY A 131 9.99 -0.54 5.41
CA GLY A 131 9.36 0.08 4.24
C GLY A 131 7.97 0.63 4.51
N VAL A 132 7.63 0.91 5.77
CA VAL A 132 6.29 1.35 6.17
C VAL A 132 6.28 2.83 6.51
N PHE A 133 5.78 3.65 5.59
CA PHE A 133 5.88 5.09 5.67
C PHE A 133 4.51 5.79 5.72
N PRO A 134 4.42 6.97 6.36
CA PRO A 134 3.18 7.74 6.42
C PRO A 134 2.61 8.08 5.05
N GLN A 135 1.28 8.13 4.99
CA GLN A 135 0.56 8.63 3.82
C GLN A 135 0.08 10.07 4.06
N ASN A 136 0.45 10.99 3.18
CA ASN A 136 -0.15 12.32 3.18
C ASN A 136 -1.54 12.27 2.58
N ILE A 137 -2.58 12.29 3.41
CA ILE A 137 -3.98 12.46 2.98
C ILE A 137 -4.56 13.82 3.39
N PHE A 138 -3.74 14.72 3.89
CA PHE A 138 -4.20 15.97 4.50
C PHE A 138 -4.22 17.14 3.52
N THR A 139 -3.22 17.21 2.64
CA THR A 139 -3.07 18.37 1.75
C THR A 139 -2.37 17.98 0.46
N SER A 140 -2.74 18.65 -0.63
CA SER A 140 -2.11 18.49 -1.93
C SER A 140 -0.61 18.81 -1.92
N GLY A 141 0.12 18.14 -2.82
CA GLY A 141 1.58 18.29 -2.93
C GLY A 141 2.35 17.38 -1.98
N ARG A 142 3.69 17.49 -1.98
CA ARG A 142 4.52 16.79 -1.00
C ARG A 142 4.53 17.59 0.30
N ARG A 143 4.19 16.96 1.41
CA ARG A 143 4.23 17.58 2.75
C ARG A 143 4.71 16.60 3.80
N PRO A 144 5.35 17.09 4.87
CA PRO A 144 5.60 16.25 6.03
C PRO A 144 4.27 15.76 6.61
N VAL A 145 4.31 14.58 7.19
CA VAL A 145 3.22 14.00 7.96
C VAL A 145 3.86 13.36 9.17
N PHE A 146 3.64 13.93 10.37
CA PHE A 146 4.32 13.45 11.56
C PHE A 146 3.80 12.07 11.98
N ILE A 147 2.49 11.91 12.08
CA ILE A 147 1.80 10.61 12.17
C ILE A 147 0.55 10.67 11.28
N ASP A 148 0.37 9.68 10.41
CA ASP A 148 -0.83 9.59 9.57
C ASP A 148 -2.05 9.05 10.35
N PRO A 149 -3.27 9.08 9.79
CA PRO A 149 -4.46 8.61 10.49
C PRO A 149 -4.46 7.12 10.82
N TRP A 150 -3.59 6.33 10.19
CA TRP A 150 -3.40 4.90 10.46
C TRP A 150 -2.36 4.64 11.56
N GLY A 151 -1.83 5.70 12.19
CA GLY A 151 -0.85 5.59 13.26
C GLY A 151 0.58 5.37 12.77
N THR A 152 0.83 5.46 11.46
CA THR A 152 2.18 5.36 10.91
C THR A 152 2.98 6.60 11.26
N HIS A 153 4.08 6.43 12.00
CA HIS A 153 4.96 7.55 12.36
C HIS A 153 5.91 7.84 11.20
N CYS A 154 6.24 9.10 10.98
CA CYS A 154 7.39 9.43 10.13
C CYS A 154 8.70 8.95 10.76
N ALA A 155 9.80 9.02 10.02
CA ALA A 155 11.10 8.58 10.51
C ALA A 155 11.48 9.28 11.83
N VAL A 156 11.32 10.60 11.92
CA VAL A 156 11.62 11.36 13.15
C VAL A 156 10.69 10.94 14.30
N GLY A 157 9.38 10.85 14.05
CA GLY A 157 8.40 10.39 15.04
C GLY A 157 8.67 8.95 15.51
N HIS A 158 9.15 8.08 14.63
CA HIS A 158 9.55 6.72 14.94
C HIS A 158 10.79 6.70 15.85
N LEU A 159 11.81 7.51 15.57
CA LEU A 159 13.00 7.63 16.43
C LEU A 159 12.63 8.13 17.84
N ILE A 160 11.79 9.16 17.95
CA ILE A 160 11.29 9.68 19.23
C ILE A 160 10.52 8.59 20.00
N ALA A 161 9.57 7.93 19.33
CA ALA A 161 8.71 6.94 19.98
C ALA A 161 9.47 5.67 20.40
N SER A 162 10.42 5.20 19.59
CA SER A 162 11.21 3.98 19.86
C SER A 162 12.38 4.21 20.82
N SER A 163 12.77 5.46 21.07
CA SER A 163 13.71 5.84 22.13
C SER A 163 13.03 6.07 23.50
N GLY A 164 11.74 5.78 23.63
CA GLY A 164 11.00 5.85 24.89
C GLY A 164 10.10 7.10 25.06
N HIS A 165 10.12 8.04 24.11
CA HIS A 165 9.42 9.32 24.21
C HIS A 165 8.07 9.31 23.45
N ARG A 166 7.26 8.27 23.62
CA ARG A 166 6.00 8.11 22.86
C ARG A 166 5.01 9.27 23.04
N GLU A 167 4.91 9.83 24.25
CA GLU A 167 4.00 10.95 24.51
C GLU A 167 4.47 12.24 23.83
N LEU A 168 5.78 12.48 23.75
CA LEU A 168 6.35 13.59 22.98
C LEU A 168 5.99 13.47 21.50
N ALA A 169 6.12 12.28 20.90
CA ALA A 169 5.75 12.06 19.50
C ALA A 169 4.24 12.34 19.23
N LYS A 170 3.36 11.97 20.18
CA LYS A 170 1.92 12.27 20.09
C LYS A 170 1.66 13.77 20.21
N LEU A 171 2.32 14.45 21.14
CA LEU A 171 2.16 15.89 21.37
C LEU A 171 2.60 16.68 20.12
N ILE A 172 3.75 16.34 19.54
CA ILE A 172 4.20 16.94 18.29
C ILE A 172 3.18 16.70 17.17
N ASN A 173 2.64 15.49 17.03
CA ASN A 173 1.62 15.22 16.02
C ASN A 173 0.33 16.03 16.22
N GLN A 174 -0.05 16.33 17.46
CA GLN A 174 -1.23 17.13 17.76
C GLN A 174 -1.03 18.60 17.39
N GLN A 175 0.16 19.14 17.66
CA GLN A 175 0.48 20.56 17.48
C GLN A 175 0.99 20.90 16.07
N HIS A 176 1.77 20.00 15.46
CA HIS A 176 2.61 20.26 14.29
C HIS A 176 2.58 19.12 13.26
N ARG A 177 1.39 18.56 13.02
CA ARG A 177 1.20 17.36 12.18
C ARG A 177 1.87 17.44 10.80
N LEU A 178 1.85 18.62 10.17
CA LEU A 178 2.26 18.81 8.77
C LEU A 178 3.49 19.70 8.63
N ASP A 179 4.10 20.07 9.75
CA ASP A 179 5.16 21.06 9.77
C ASP A 179 6.51 20.39 9.49
N VAL A 180 7.40 21.16 8.88
CA VAL A 180 8.80 20.75 8.78
C VAL A 180 9.46 20.86 10.16
N LEU A 181 10.46 20.03 10.42
CA LEU A 181 11.12 19.92 11.74
C LEU A 181 11.60 21.27 12.32
N HIS A 182 12.02 22.20 11.46
CA HIS A 182 12.46 23.55 11.87
C HIS A 182 11.34 24.45 12.40
N ASP A 183 10.08 24.17 12.02
CA ASP A 183 8.92 24.99 12.40
C ASP A 183 8.22 24.43 13.65
N ILE A 184 8.65 23.27 14.16
CA ILE A 184 8.05 22.61 15.33
C ILE A 184 8.56 23.26 16.62
N GLN A 185 7.64 23.72 17.47
CA GLN A 185 7.94 24.40 18.73
C GLN A 185 7.44 23.62 19.97
N THR A 186 7.14 22.34 19.82
CA THR A 186 6.68 21.49 20.93
C THR A 186 7.75 21.35 22.01
N ASP A 187 7.38 21.66 23.25
CA ASP A 187 8.18 21.44 24.45
C ASP A 187 8.67 19.98 24.54
N GLY A 188 9.95 19.79 24.81
CA GLY A 188 10.59 18.47 24.88
C GLY A 188 11.31 18.05 23.59
N LEU A 189 11.02 18.65 22.44
CA LEU A 189 11.70 18.30 21.18
C LEU A 189 13.19 18.65 21.23
N SER A 190 13.53 19.83 21.74
CA SER A 190 14.92 20.29 21.84
C SER A 190 15.73 19.44 22.82
N GLU A 191 15.16 19.10 23.97
CA GLU A 191 15.78 18.23 24.97
C GLU A 191 16.04 16.84 24.42
N TRP A 192 15.05 16.26 23.74
CA TRP A 192 15.21 14.97 23.07
C TRP A 192 16.27 15.04 21.98
N GLN A 193 16.28 16.09 21.16
CA GLN A 193 17.27 16.29 20.10
C GLN A 193 18.70 16.32 20.67
N MET A 194 18.94 17.11 21.73
CA MET A 194 20.26 17.19 22.38
C MET A 194 20.74 15.82 22.91
N ALA A 195 19.82 15.01 23.44
CA ALA A 195 20.12 13.67 23.93
C ALA A 195 20.29 12.63 22.80
N SER A 196 19.66 12.84 21.65
CA SER A 196 19.61 11.86 20.55
C SER A 196 20.94 11.63 19.82
N GLY A 197 21.88 12.57 19.93
CA GLY A 197 23.13 12.58 19.16
C GLY A 197 22.97 12.96 17.68
N LEU A 198 21.79 13.44 17.28
CA LEU A 198 21.48 13.95 15.93
C LEU A 198 21.31 15.46 15.98
N SER A 199 21.88 16.20 15.03
CA SER A 199 21.64 17.63 14.90
C SER A 199 20.26 17.92 14.30
N MET A 200 19.80 19.17 14.37
CA MET A 200 18.53 19.54 13.75
C MET A 200 18.57 19.48 12.23
N ASP A 201 19.70 19.84 11.61
CA ASP A 201 19.91 19.66 10.16
C ASP A 201 19.84 18.18 9.74
N GLU A 202 20.37 17.28 10.57
CA GLU A 202 20.28 15.84 10.33
C GLU A 202 18.85 15.34 10.45
N LEU A 203 18.11 15.77 11.47
CA LEU A 203 16.70 15.42 11.64
C LEU A 203 15.82 15.99 10.52
N ALA A 204 16.11 17.19 10.03
CA ALA A 204 15.46 17.77 8.86
C ALA A 204 15.77 16.97 7.58
N LEU A 205 17.00 16.46 7.43
CA LEU A 205 17.34 15.55 6.33
C LEU A 205 16.69 14.16 6.48
N ILE A 206 16.43 13.71 7.70
CA ILE A 206 15.68 12.48 8.00
C ILE A 206 14.17 12.64 7.74
N GLN A 207 13.60 13.84 7.74
CA GLN A 207 12.16 14.07 7.55
C GLN A 207 11.79 14.18 6.06
N PRO A 208 11.27 13.11 5.42
CA PRO A 208 10.78 13.22 4.06
C PRO A 208 9.44 13.97 3.99
N HIS A 209 9.12 14.47 2.80
CA HIS A 209 7.82 15.00 2.43
C HIS A 209 7.07 13.96 1.60
N TYR A 210 6.01 13.41 2.18
CA TYR A 210 5.20 12.40 1.53
C TYR A 210 4.35 13.03 0.45
N ALA A 211 4.39 12.45 -0.76
CA ALA A 211 3.47 12.84 -1.81
C ALA A 211 2.04 12.73 -1.28
N PHE A 212 1.24 13.77 -1.51
CA PHE A 212 -0.19 13.67 -1.27
C PHE A 212 -0.68 12.41 -1.97
N ARG A 213 -1.20 11.47 -1.19
CA ARG A 213 -2.00 10.35 -1.64
C ARG A 213 -3.31 10.92 -2.14
N LYS A 214 -3.14 11.55 -3.28
CA LYS A 214 -4.11 11.82 -4.30
C LYS A 214 -4.72 10.46 -4.63
N PHE A 215 -5.93 10.23 -4.12
CA PHE A 215 -6.91 9.24 -4.61
C PHE A 215 -6.83 7.82 -4.00
N SER A 216 -7.61 7.56 -2.93
CA SER A 216 -8.11 6.20 -2.68
C SER A 216 -9.19 5.89 -3.72
N GLN A 217 -9.15 4.70 -4.28
CA GLN A 217 -10.25 4.17 -5.08
C GLN A 217 -11.53 4.23 -4.26
N THR A 218 -12.63 4.69 -4.86
CA THR A 218 -13.95 4.71 -4.19
C THR A 218 -14.65 3.41 -4.54
N ILE A 219 -15.09 2.65 -3.53
CA ILE A 219 -15.96 1.50 -3.71
C ILE A 219 -17.35 1.92 -3.26
N GLN A 220 -18.34 1.72 -4.13
CA GLN A 220 -19.75 1.93 -3.87
C GLN A 220 -20.44 0.58 -3.84
N TYR A 221 -21.11 0.29 -2.73
CA TYR A 221 -21.93 -0.91 -2.57
C TYR A 221 -23.40 -0.55 -2.77
N PRO A 222 -24.25 -1.51 -3.18
CA PRO A 222 -25.70 -1.36 -3.05
C PRO A 222 -26.08 -1.14 -1.58
N LEU A 223 -27.17 -0.41 -1.34
CA LEU A 223 -27.64 -0.04 0.00
C LEU A 223 -27.76 -1.24 0.94
N GLU A 224 -28.25 -2.39 0.44
CA GLU A 224 -28.43 -3.59 1.24
C GLU A 224 -27.09 -4.13 1.76
N ILE A 225 -26.05 -4.10 0.94
CA ILE A 225 -24.71 -4.54 1.32
C ILE A 225 -24.03 -3.51 2.20
N GLU A 226 -24.16 -2.22 1.88
CA GLU A 226 -23.61 -1.14 2.71
C GLU A 226 -24.16 -1.18 4.14
N SER A 227 -25.49 -1.35 4.28
CA SER A 227 -26.15 -1.46 5.59
C SER A 227 -25.69 -2.71 6.35
N LEU A 228 -25.59 -3.85 5.66
CA LEU A 228 -25.11 -5.10 6.26
C LEU A 228 -23.67 -4.98 6.76
N ILE A 229 -22.78 -4.35 5.99
CA ILE A 229 -21.39 -4.09 6.39
C ILE A 229 -21.33 -3.20 7.64
N LEU A 230 -22.27 -2.27 7.77
CA LEU A 230 -22.42 -1.40 8.95
C LEU A 230 -23.14 -2.07 10.12
N GLY A 231 -23.51 -3.35 10.00
CA GLY A 231 -24.13 -4.14 11.07
C GLY A 231 -25.66 -4.15 11.06
N ASP A 232 -26.30 -3.73 9.97
CA ASP A 232 -27.76 -3.74 9.81
C ASP A 232 -28.19 -4.61 8.61
N SER A 233 -28.74 -5.80 8.91
CA SER A 233 -29.26 -6.75 7.92
C SER A 233 -30.74 -6.53 7.55
N THR A 234 -31.37 -5.46 8.04
CA THR A 234 -32.79 -5.17 7.78
C THR A 234 -33.06 -5.01 6.29
N ALA A 235 -32.26 -4.20 5.61
CA ALA A 235 -32.41 -3.94 4.17
C ALA A 235 -32.28 -5.23 3.33
N VAL A 236 -31.35 -6.12 3.70
CA VAL A 236 -31.20 -7.44 3.06
C VAL A 236 -32.45 -8.31 3.29
N THR A 237 -32.92 -8.37 4.54
CA THR A 237 -34.07 -9.19 4.93
C THR A 237 -35.35 -8.73 4.23
N GLU A 238 -35.58 -7.42 4.14
CA GLU A 238 -36.72 -6.85 3.41
C GLU A 238 -36.63 -7.12 1.90
N ALA A 239 -35.44 -7.01 1.33
CA ALA A 239 -35.21 -7.32 -0.08
C ALA A 239 -35.45 -8.81 -0.41
N LEU A 240 -35.09 -9.73 0.49
CA LEU A 240 -35.42 -11.16 0.36
C LEU A 240 -36.94 -11.41 0.46
N LYS A 241 -37.60 -10.81 1.47
CA LYS A 241 -39.05 -10.97 1.67
C LYS A 241 -39.88 -10.45 0.51
N SER A 242 -39.46 -9.33 -0.07
CA SER A 242 -40.13 -8.72 -1.23
C SER A 242 -39.81 -9.43 -2.55
N GLY A 243 -38.87 -10.36 -2.57
CA GLY A 243 -38.38 -11.01 -3.79
C GLY A 243 -37.48 -10.13 -4.67
N LYS A 244 -37.06 -8.96 -4.16
CA LYS A 244 -36.08 -8.08 -4.84
C LYS A 244 -34.72 -8.77 -4.93
N LEU A 245 -34.32 -9.49 -3.89
CA LEU A 245 -33.13 -10.33 -3.87
C LEU A 245 -33.54 -11.79 -3.71
N ARG A 246 -32.72 -12.69 -4.27
CA ARG A 246 -32.83 -14.12 -4.04
C ARG A 246 -31.70 -14.57 -3.11
N VAL A 247 -31.88 -15.73 -2.48
CA VAL A 247 -30.87 -16.32 -1.59
C VAL A 247 -29.53 -16.57 -2.30
N ASP A 248 -29.58 -16.83 -3.60
CA ASP A 248 -28.43 -17.08 -4.49
C ASP A 248 -27.94 -15.83 -5.24
N SER A 249 -28.54 -14.65 -5.00
CA SER A 249 -28.08 -13.40 -5.59
C SER A 249 -26.62 -13.11 -5.22
N ARG A 250 -25.87 -12.58 -6.18
CA ARG A 250 -24.45 -12.26 -6.00
C ARG A 250 -24.20 -10.77 -6.16
N CYS A 251 -23.36 -10.22 -5.28
CA CYS A 251 -22.87 -8.84 -5.35
C CYS A 251 -21.35 -8.85 -5.39
N GLY A 252 -20.75 -8.32 -6.45
CA GLY A 252 -19.28 -8.31 -6.59
C GLY A 252 -18.65 -9.69 -6.44
N GLY A 253 -19.28 -10.72 -7.03
CA GLY A 253 -18.80 -12.10 -7.03
C GLY A 253 -19.09 -12.91 -5.76
N LYS A 254 -19.74 -12.30 -4.75
CA LYS A 254 -20.03 -12.94 -3.46
C LYS A 254 -21.52 -13.17 -3.26
N THR A 255 -21.88 -14.29 -2.65
CA THR A 255 -23.26 -14.56 -2.20
C THR A 255 -23.58 -13.79 -0.91
N LEU A 256 -24.86 -13.67 -0.59
CA LEU A 256 -25.33 -13.11 0.69
C LEU A 256 -24.68 -13.77 1.92
N LEU A 257 -24.43 -15.09 1.84
CA LEU A 257 -23.80 -15.85 2.92
C LEU A 257 -22.36 -15.39 3.21
N HIS A 258 -21.59 -15.02 2.18
CA HIS A 258 -20.24 -14.46 2.35
C HIS A 258 -20.26 -13.11 3.08
N PHE A 259 -21.20 -12.22 2.71
CA PHE A 259 -21.33 -10.91 3.35
C PHE A 259 -21.77 -11.04 4.81
N ALA A 260 -22.78 -11.89 5.08
CA ALA A 260 -23.24 -12.15 6.44
C ALA A 260 -22.12 -12.74 7.32
N ALA A 261 -21.33 -13.65 6.76
CA ALA A 261 -20.17 -14.23 7.43
C ALA A 261 -19.06 -13.21 7.72
N ALA A 262 -18.76 -12.32 6.76
CA ALA A 262 -17.79 -11.25 6.97
C ALA A 262 -18.25 -10.24 8.04
N ALA A 263 -19.56 -9.92 8.06
CA ALA A 263 -20.17 -9.02 9.04
C ALA A 263 -20.36 -9.63 10.43
N GLY A 264 -20.31 -10.97 10.55
CA GLY A 264 -20.56 -11.67 11.81
C GLY A 264 -22.04 -11.77 12.19
N ASP A 265 -22.96 -11.63 11.22
CA ASP A 265 -24.40 -11.70 11.47
C ASP A 265 -24.88 -13.16 11.46
N LEU A 266 -24.83 -13.81 12.63
CA LEU A 266 -25.21 -15.22 12.80
C LEU A 266 -26.69 -15.49 12.51
N ASP A 267 -27.57 -14.55 12.81
CA ASP A 267 -29.00 -14.73 12.61
C ASP A 267 -29.33 -14.67 11.11
N LEU A 268 -28.73 -13.74 10.37
CA LEU A 268 -28.82 -13.71 8.92
C LEU A 268 -28.22 -14.97 8.30
N VAL A 269 -27.06 -15.44 8.77
CA VAL A 269 -26.45 -16.70 8.28
C VAL A 269 -27.41 -17.89 8.42
N LYS A 270 -27.98 -18.10 9.61
CA LYS A 270 -28.95 -19.19 9.85
C LYS A 270 -30.18 -19.05 8.96
N SER A 271 -30.69 -17.83 8.83
CA SER A 271 -31.86 -17.53 7.98
C SER A 271 -31.61 -17.83 6.51
N LEU A 272 -30.45 -17.45 5.97
CA LEU A 272 -30.06 -17.72 4.58
C LEU A 272 -29.94 -19.23 4.32
N VAL A 273 -29.31 -19.98 5.23
CA VAL A 273 -29.17 -21.44 5.09
C VAL A 273 -30.52 -22.14 5.17
N ALA A 274 -31.41 -21.72 6.07
CA ALA A 274 -32.79 -22.24 6.14
C ALA A 274 -33.59 -21.96 4.85
N GLN A 275 -33.25 -20.88 4.13
CA GLN A 275 -33.82 -20.54 2.82
C GLN A 275 -33.11 -21.23 1.65
N GLY A 276 -32.17 -22.13 1.91
CA GLY A 276 -31.47 -22.92 0.88
C GLY A 276 -30.23 -22.26 0.30
N ALA A 277 -29.57 -21.35 1.03
CA ALA A 277 -28.25 -20.87 0.65
C ALA A 277 -27.26 -22.03 0.57
N ASP A 278 -26.52 -22.10 -0.53
CA ASP A 278 -25.45 -23.08 -0.72
C ASP A 278 -24.25 -22.74 0.19
N LEU A 279 -23.95 -23.65 1.13
CA LEU A 279 -22.84 -23.55 2.07
C LEU A 279 -21.48 -23.69 1.38
N GLU A 280 -21.43 -24.48 0.30
CA GLU A 280 -20.20 -24.79 -0.44
C GLU A 280 -19.92 -23.77 -1.56
N ALA A 281 -20.80 -22.77 -1.70
CA ALA A 281 -20.62 -21.73 -2.68
C ALA A 281 -19.32 -20.97 -2.41
N VAL A 282 -18.46 -20.94 -3.43
CA VAL A 282 -17.24 -20.13 -3.40
C VAL A 282 -17.48 -18.74 -4.02
N SER A 283 -16.78 -17.74 -3.51
CA SER A 283 -16.66 -16.41 -4.11
C SER A 283 -15.98 -16.47 -5.47
N THR A 284 -16.33 -15.51 -6.33
CA THR A 284 -15.63 -15.24 -7.60
C THR A 284 -15.12 -13.80 -7.58
N LEU A 285 -14.25 -13.44 -8.53
CA LEU A 285 -13.95 -12.02 -8.74
C LEU A 285 -15.23 -11.27 -9.13
N GLY A 286 -15.46 -10.13 -8.49
CA GLY A 286 -16.58 -9.26 -8.80
C GLY A 286 -16.39 -8.40 -10.04
N CYS A 287 -15.16 -8.27 -10.52
CA CYS A 287 -14.77 -7.41 -11.63
C CYS A 287 -13.90 -8.23 -12.59
N ASP A 288 -14.17 -8.12 -13.90
CA ASP A 288 -13.39 -8.77 -14.95
C ASP A 288 -11.99 -8.13 -15.04
N GLU A 289 -10.97 -8.90 -15.43
CA GLU A 289 -9.60 -8.43 -15.62
C GLU A 289 -9.51 -7.24 -16.56
N ASP A 290 -10.29 -7.24 -17.65
CA ASP A 290 -10.37 -6.13 -18.61
C ASP A 290 -10.93 -4.85 -17.95
N GLU A 291 -11.86 -5.01 -17.00
CA GLU A 291 -12.50 -3.90 -16.31
C GLU A 291 -11.65 -3.37 -15.15
N VAL A 292 -10.96 -4.27 -14.46
CA VAL A 292 -9.87 -3.95 -13.53
C VAL A 292 -8.76 -3.18 -14.24
N ALA A 293 -8.43 -3.53 -15.50
CA ALA A 293 -7.43 -2.85 -16.32
C ALA A 293 -7.82 -1.42 -16.74
N LYS A 294 -9.12 -1.08 -16.73
CA LYS A 294 -9.58 0.32 -16.86
C LYS A 294 -9.31 1.15 -15.60
N GLY A 295 -8.98 0.47 -14.49
CA GLY A 295 -8.61 1.07 -13.23
C GLY A 295 -7.33 1.90 -13.27
N GLY A 296 -7.22 2.82 -12.34
CA GLY A 296 -6.11 3.76 -12.17
C GLY A 296 -6.36 4.63 -10.94
N ASN A 297 -5.51 5.63 -10.71
CA ASN A 297 -5.53 6.42 -9.47
C ASN A 297 -6.91 7.03 -9.18
N HIS A 298 -7.74 7.33 -10.18
CA HIS A 298 -9.09 7.89 -9.99
C HIS A 298 -10.16 6.99 -10.59
N SER A 299 -10.48 5.90 -9.89
CA SER A 299 -11.51 4.99 -10.36
C SER A 299 -12.59 4.83 -9.29
N ASN A 300 -13.84 4.92 -9.71
CA ASN A 300 -14.99 4.55 -8.90
C ASN A 300 -15.40 3.13 -9.30
N PHE A 301 -15.47 2.26 -8.31
CA PHE A 301 -15.89 0.87 -8.43
C PHE A 301 -17.32 0.77 -7.92
N GLU A 302 -18.26 0.64 -8.84
CA GLU A 302 -19.67 0.43 -8.52
C GLU A 302 -19.94 -1.07 -8.49
N VAL A 303 -20.06 -1.62 -7.27
CA VAL A 303 -20.42 -3.02 -7.05
C VAL A 303 -21.93 -3.16 -7.25
N ARG A 304 -22.36 -4.18 -7.99
CA ARG A 304 -23.77 -4.34 -8.39
C ARG A 304 -24.26 -5.76 -8.13
N TRP A 305 -25.57 -5.89 -7.98
CA TRP A 305 -26.26 -7.18 -7.90
C TRP A 305 -26.31 -7.83 -9.27
N ASP A 306 -25.94 -9.11 -9.32
CA ASP A 306 -26.04 -10.02 -10.47
C ASP A 306 -25.45 -9.44 -11.77
N ALA A 307 -24.46 -8.55 -11.62
CA ALA A 307 -23.78 -7.86 -12.70
C ALA A 307 -22.30 -7.61 -12.31
N PRO A 308 -21.39 -7.52 -13.30
CA PRO A 308 -19.99 -7.17 -13.04
C PRO A 308 -19.87 -5.79 -12.38
N THR A 309 -18.90 -5.65 -11.48
CA THR A 309 -18.49 -4.35 -10.94
C THR A 309 -18.09 -3.42 -12.08
N LEU A 310 -18.65 -2.22 -12.10
CA LEU A 310 -18.34 -1.22 -13.11
C LEU A 310 -17.20 -0.33 -12.64
N VAL A 311 -16.21 -0.11 -13.51
CA VAL A 311 -15.09 0.79 -13.25
C VAL A 311 -15.26 2.05 -14.08
N THR A 312 -15.52 3.18 -13.42
CA THR A 312 -15.61 4.50 -14.07
C THR A 312 -14.43 5.38 -13.69
N LYS A 313 -13.88 6.11 -14.67
CA LYS A 313 -12.81 7.08 -14.41
C LYS A 313 -13.39 8.34 -13.78
N GLY A 314 -12.96 8.67 -12.57
CA GLY A 314 -13.24 9.93 -11.91
C GLY A 314 -12.24 11.01 -12.34
N ARG A 315 -12.67 12.29 -12.34
CA ARG A 315 -11.73 13.43 -12.45
C ARG A 315 -11.04 13.76 -11.13
N TYR A 316 -11.63 13.37 -10.01
CA TYR A 316 -11.19 13.67 -8.64
C TYR A 316 -11.51 12.50 -7.70
N SER A 317 -10.86 12.42 -6.53
CA SER A 317 -11.27 11.51 -5.46
C SER A 317 -12.60 11.95 -4.88
N HIS A 318 -13.58 11.07 -4.87
CA HIS A 318 -14.75 11.22 -4.02
C HIS A 318 -14.40 10.82 -2.58
N LYS A 319 -15.19 11.29 -1.61
CA LYS A 319 -15.13 10.79 -0.22
C LYS A 319 -15.26 9.26 -0.25
N SER A 320 -14.58 8.58 0.67
CA SER A 320 -14.78 7.15 0.91
C SER A 320 -16.28 6.87 1.14
N GLY A 321 -16.78 5.72 0.68
CA GLY A 321 -18.17 5.30 0.97
C GLY A 321 -18.43 5.20 2.47
N SER A 322 -19.70 5.21 2.89
CA SER A 322 -20.08 5.31 4.31
C SER A 322 -19.51 4.18 5.17
N VAL A 323 -19.33 2.99 4.59
CA VAL A 323 -18.69 1.83 5.26
C VAL A 323 -17.31 2.15 5.83
N TYR A 324 -16.55 3.05 5.17
CA TYR A 324 -15.20 3.42 5.59
C TYR A 324 -15.18 4.53 6.66
N GLU A 325 -16.34 5.07 7.03
CA GLU A 325 -16.45 6.07 8.10
C GLU A 325 -16.46 5.42 9.50
N THR A 326 -16.67 4.09 9.57
CA THR A 326 -16.67 3.32 10.84
C THR A 326 -15.54 2.29 10.86
N THR A 327 -14.98 2.01 12.04
CA THR A 327 -13.91 0.99 12.20
C THR A 327 -14.37 -0.42 11.82
N THR A 328 -15.58 -0.80 12.23
CA THR A 328 -16.20 -2.10 11.90
C THR A 328 -16.49 -2.21 10.41
N GLY A 329 -17.12 -1.18 9.81
CA GLY A 329 -17.44 -1.19 8.39
C GLY A 329 -16.19 -1.22 7.51
N ALA A 330 -15.14 -0.47 7.87
CA ALA A 330 -13.87 -0.49 7.16
C ALA A 330 -13.20 -1.88 7.24
N PHE A 331 -13.22 -2.50 8.42
CA PHE A 331 -12.69 -3.85 8.63
C PHE A 331 -13.39 -4.87 7.73
N VAL A 332 -14.72 -4.87 7.73
CA VAL A 332 -15.52 -5.81 6.93
C VAL A 332 -15.34 -5.52 5.45
N ALA A 333 -15.35 -4.26 5.02
CA ALA A 333 -15.11 -3.86 3.63
C ALA A 333 -13.74 -4.32 3.11
N ASP A 334 -12.69 -4.25 3.94
CA ASP A 334 -11.35 -4.74 3.60
C ASP A 334 -11.29 -6.27 3.48
N VAL A 335 -12.03 -7.01 4.32
CA VAL A 335 -12.19 -8.46 4.16
C VAL A 335 -12.87 -8.80 2.82
N LEU A 336 -13.79 -7.95 2.36
CA LEU A 336 -14.56 -8.15 1.13
C LEU A 336 -13.85 -7.67 -0.15
N GLN A 337 -12.67 -7.04 -0.07
CA GLN A 337 -12.06 -6.33 -1.19
C GLN A 337 -11.37 -7.26 -2.21
N ASP A 338 -12.12 -7.68 -3.25
CA ASP A 338 -11.65 -8.56 -4.33
C ASP A 338 -11.09 -7.85 -5.56
N LEU A 339 -11.25 -6.53 -5.61
CA LEU A 339 -10.65 -5.68 -6.63
C LEU A 339 -9.13 -5.80 -6.46
N TYR A 340 -8.44 -6.36 -7.46
CA TYR A 340 -7.01 -6.69 -7.43
C TYR A 340 -6.64 -7.95 -6.61
N GLY A 341 -7.33 -9.06 -6.90
CA GLY A 341 -6.92 -10.42 -6.52
C GLY A 341 -7.20 -10.77 -5.06
N GLY A 342 -8.40 -10.45 -4.55
CA GLY A 342 -8.79 -10.74 -3.17
C GLY A 342 -9.07 -12.23 -2.90
N MET A 343 -10.14 -12.50 -2.16
CA MET A 343 -10.48 -13.84 -1.68
C MET A 343 -11.37 -14.56 -2.69
N GLU A 344 -10.91 -14.71 -3.94
CA GLU A 344 -11.55 -15.57 -4.94
C GLU A 344 -11.44 -17.05 -4.52
N GLY A 345 -12.48 -17.84 -4.82
CA GLY A 345 -12.51 -19.27 -4.55
C GLY A 345 -12.60 -19.61 -3.05
N LYS A 346 -13.12 -18.69 -2.23
CA LYS A 346 -13.25 -18.84 -0.78
C LYS A 346 -14.70 -19.01 -0.38
N SER A 347 -14.98 -19.89 0.58
CA SER A 347 -16.32 -20.13 1.13
C SER A 347 -16.70 -19.09 2.19
N ALA A 348 -17.96 -19.09 2.62
CA ALA A 348 -18.43 -18.23 3.71
C ALA A 348 -17.62 -18.42 5.01
N LEU A 349 -17.20 -19.65 5.34
CA LEU A 349 -16.35 -19.94 6.50
C LEU A 349 -14.99 -19.21 6.41
N ALA A 350 -14.40 -19.17 5.22
CA ALA A 350 -13.16 -18.41 5.01
C ALA A 350 -13.38 -16.91 5.21
N TYR A 351 -14.54 -16.35 4.84
CA TYR A 351 -14.88 -14.96 5.11
C TYR A 351 -15.17 -14.68 6.59
N ALA A 352 -15.71 -15.63 7.35
CA ALA A 352 -15.89 -15.50 8.80
C ALA A 352 -14.55 -15.47 9.56
N THR A 353 -13.56 -16.22 9.07
CA THR A 353 -12.24 -16.37 9.73
C THR A 353 -11.16 -15.45 9.17
N ALA A 354 -11.39 -14.82 8.02
CA ALA A 354 -10.41 -13.96 7.36
C ALA A 354 -9.96 -12.80 8.25
N THR A 355 -8.66 -12.54 8.26
CA THR A 355 -8.15 -11.24 8.71
C THR A 355 -8.28 -10.25 7.57
N PRO A 356 -8.59 -8.96 7.83
CA PRO A 356 -8.56 -7.93 6.80
C PRO A 356 -7.23 -7.96 6.08
N ARG A 357 -7.25 -7.65 4.79
CA ARG A 357 -6.03 -7.59 4.00
C ARG A 357 -5.08 -6.60 4.67
N ALA A 358 -3.88 -7.05 5.03
CA ALA A 358 -2.87 -6.14 5.51
C ALA A 358 -2.66 -5.10 4.39
N SER A 359 -2.84 -3.82 4.71
CA SER A 359 -2.32 -2.76 3.85
C SER A 359 -0.88 -3.15 3.53
N ARG A 360 -0.45 -2.96 2.28
CA ARG A 360 0.97 -3.14 1.89
C ARG A 360 1.93 -2.40 2.82
N HIS A 361 1.41 -1.46 3.60
CA HIS A 361 2.03 -0.78 4.71
C HIS A 361 1.70 -1.55 6.01
N ARG A 362 2.63 -2.36 6.51
CA ARG A 362 2.53 -3.14 7.77
C ARG A 362 2.24 -2.24 8.99
N PHE A 363 0.98 -1.88 9.21
CA PHE A 363 0.44 -1.36 10.46
C PHE A 363 -0.89 -2.04 10.76
N ALA A 364 -1.20 -2.21 12.05
CA ALA A 364 -2.51 -2.66 12.48
C ALA A 364 -3.52 -1.52 12.28
N ILE A 365 -4.15 -1.50 11.10
CA ILE A 365 -5.23 -0.56 10.68
C ILE A 365 -6.41 -0.55 11.68
N TYR A 366 -6.48 -1.59 12.52
CA TYR A 366 -7.58 -1.93 13.39
C TYR A 366 -7.18 -1.97 14.89
N ASN A 367 -6.03 -1.39 15.25
CA ASN A 367 -5.62 -1.31 16.65
C ASN A 367 -6.37 -0.20 17.39
N ASP A 368 -7.33 -0.61 18.23
CA ASP A 368 -8.05 0.23 19.20
C ASP A 368 -7.20 0.59 20.43
N HIS A 369 -5.91 0.85 20.25
CA HIS A 369 -4.99 1.28 21.32
C HIS A 369 -4.24 2.53 20.90
N ARG A 370 -4.92 3.68 20.78
CA ARG A 370 -4.36 5.05 20.77
C ARG A 370 -5.50 6.04 20.46
N VAL A 371 -5.85 7.06 21.25
CA VAL A 371 -5.24 7.75 22.41
C VAL A 371 -6.36 8.50 23.14
N GLY A 372 -6.30 8.57 24.48
CA GLY A 372 -6.96 9.65 25.23
C GLY A 372 -7.49 9.17 26.58
N GLY A 373 -7.01 9.79 27.66
CA GLY A 373 -7.36 9.46 29.03
C GLY A 373 -8.86 9.53 29.28
N GLY A 374 -9.45 8.35 29.30
CA GLY A 374 -10.79 8.05 29.75
C GLY A 374 -10.83 6.53 29.82
N LEU A 375 -10.98 5.99 31.03
CA LEU A 375 -11.42 4.62 31.19
C LEU A 375 -12.80 4.53 30.53
N TRP A 376 -12.84 4.27 29.22
CA TRP A 376 -13.95 3.51 28.69
C TRP A 376 -13.83 2.17 29.39
N GLY A 377 -14.86 1.83 30.18
CA GLY A 377 -14.96 0.54 30.82
C GLY A 377 -14.65 -0.55 29.81
N SER A 378 -14.07 -1.64 30.29
CA SER A 378 -13.64 -2.83 29.54
C SER A 378 -14.74 -3.54 28.74
N GLU A 379 -15.86 -2.87 28.43
CA GLU A 379 -17.11 -3.50 28.06
C GLU A 379 -17.52 -3.37 26.59
N ASN A 380 -16.82 -2.64 25.71
CA ASN A 380 -17.04 -2.84 24.25
C ASN A 380 -15.99 -2.14 23.38
N ARG A 381 -15.00 -2.90 22.91
CA ARG A 381 -14.23 -2.50 21.72
C ARG A 381 -15.00 -2.98 20.48
N PRO A 382 -15.37 -2.09 19.54
CA PRO A 382 -16.20 -2.46 18.38
C PRO A 382 -15.67 -3.67 17.59
N LEU A 383 -14.34 -3.82 17.53
CA LEU A 383 -13.69 -4.94 16.85
C LEU A 383 -13.65 -6.23 17.66
N ASP A 384 -13.67 -6.17 18.99
CA ASP A 384 -13.68 -7.39 19.81
C ASP A 384 -15.07 -8.03 19.72
N SER A 385 -16.14 -7.22 19.73
CA SER A 385 -17.50 -7.70 19.43
C SER A 385 -17.59 -8.28 18.03
N LEU A 386 -17.08 -7.60 17.00
CA LEU A 386 -17.09 -8.11 15.63
C LEU A 386 -16.33 -9.45 15.51
N LYS A 387 -15.15 -9.55 16.13
CA LYS A 387 -14.36 -10.80 16.13
C LYS A 387 -15.12 -11.93 16.82
N GLN A 388 -15.77 -11.65 17.94
CA GLN A 388 -16.58 -12.63 18.65
C GLN A 388 -17.74 -13.11 17.79
N SER A 389 -18.54 -12.19 17.23
CA SER A 389 -19.68 -12.54 16.36
C SER A 389 -19.23 -13.33 15.12
N ARG A 390 -18.12 -12.96 14.48
CA ARG A 390 -17.53 -13.71 13.37
C ARG A 390 -17.02 -15.09 13.78
N SER A 391 -16.47 -15.23 14.99
CA SER A 391 -16.06 -16.51 15.54
C SER A 391 -17.26 -17.44 15.78
N GLU A 392 -18.38 -16.91 16.25
CA GLU A 392 -19.63 -17.66 16.43
C GLU A 392 -20.19 -18.13 15.09
N VAL A 393 -20.17 -17.28 14.05
CA VAL A 393 -20.51 -17.68 12.68
C VAL A 393 -19.59 -18.80 12.19
N ALA A 394 -18.28 -18.64 12.35
CA ALA A 394 -17.31 -19.64 11.90
C ALA A 394 -17.53 -21.00 12.56
N GLN A 395 -17.73 -21.02 13.88
CA GLN A 395 -18.03 -22.24 14.62
C GLN A 395 -19.32 -22.90 14.09
N TRP A 396 -20.38 -22.11 13.92
CA TRP A 396 -21.66 -22.64 13.45
C TRP A 396 -21.59 -23.22 12.04
N LEU A 397 -20.84 -22.58 11.13
CA LEU A 397 -20.62 -23.08 9.77
C LEU A 397 -19.84 -24.40 9.77
N GLN A 398 -18.79 -24.52 10.57
CA GLN A 398 -18.02 -25.77 10.72
C GLN A 398 -18.88 -26.94 11.22
N GLU A 399 -19.82 -26.66 12.12
CA GLU A 399 -20.78 -27.66 12.61
C GLU A 399 -21.76 -28.11 11.53
N GLN A 400 -22.05 -27.29 10.50
CA GLN A 400 -22.89 -27.71 9.38
C GLN A 400 -22.12 -28.54 8.35
N GLU A 401 -20.85 -28.24 8.10
CA GLU A 401 -19.99 -29.04 7.19
C GLU A 401 -19.75 -30.48 7.70
N SER A 402 -19.93 -30.71 9.00
CA SER A 402 -19.72 -32.01 9.66
C SER A 402 -20.97 -32.92 9.66
N LYS A 403 -22.09 -32.46 9.10
CA LYS A 403 -23.37 -33.19 9.02
C LYS A 403 -23.67 -33.60 7.59
#